data_AF-A0A182T567-F1
#
_entry.id   AF-A0A182T567-F1
#
_cell.length_a   1.000
_cell.length_b   1.000
_cell.length_c   1.000
_cell.angle_alpha   90.00
_cell.angle_beta   90.00
_cell.angle_gamma   90.00
#
_symmetry.space_group_name_H-M   'P 1'
#
loop_
_entity.id
_entity.type
_entity.pdbx_description
1 polymer ?
#
loop_
_entity_poly.entity_id
_entity_poly.type
_entity_poly.pdbx_seq_one_letter_code
_entity_poly.pdbx_strand_id
1 'polypeptide(L)'
;MRIETCFFCSNKIYPGHGMVFVRNDCKVFRFCRSKCRRAFNKKKNPRKIRWTKAYRKTNAKELTVDPSFEFEKRRNVPIKYDRELWNKTIEAVKKINEIKHRRECHFVMERTRVEIHRDIVDVQKNISLIRSPAIGLKERRAKEEAQESALLMDVENGEEDEEIQYVDARKLEKQLEESAALEDDEEMLRA
;
A
#
# COMPACT_ATOMS: atom_id res chain seq x y z
N MET A 1 2.55 1.54 25.10
CA MET A 1 1.27 1.67 24.35
C MET A 1 1.00 0.37 23.58
N ARG A 2 -0.21 -0.20 23.61
CA ARG A 2 -0.50 -1.50 22.97
C ARG A 2 -1.54 -1.34 21.85
N ILE A 3 -1.24 -1.91 20.69
CA ILE A 3 -2.18 -2.04 19.58
C ILE A 3 -2.97 -3.33 19.77
N GLU A 4 -4.28 -3.20 19.89
CA GLU A 4 -5.17 -4.35 20.08
C GLU A 4 -5.81 -4.78 18.76
N THR A 5 -6.35 -5.98 18.72
CA THR A 5 -7.12 -6.46 17.56
C THR A 5 -8.61 -6.38 17.82
N CYS A 6 -9.37 -5.99 16.81
CA CYS A 6 -10.82 -6.00 16.88
C CYS A 6 -11.35 -7.44 16.90
N PHE A 7 -12.30 -7.72 17.78
CA PHE A 7 -12.95 -9.02 17.88
C PHE A 7 -13.66 -9.44 16.58
N PHE A 8 -14.26 -8.49 15.86
CA PHE A 8 -15.10 -8.78 14.69
C PHE A 8 -14.34 -8.71 13.37
N CYS A 9 -13.65 -7.58 13.13
CA CYS A 9 -12.95 -7.29 11.89
C CYS A 9 -11.51 -7.87 11.86
N SER A 10 -10.93 -8.14 13.04
CA SER A 10 -9.50 -8.41 13.25
C SER A 10 -8.54 -7.32 12.79
N ASN A 11 -9.03 -6.12 12.45
CA ASN A 11 -8.17 -4.95 12.20
C ASN A 11 -7.51 -4.50 13.51
N LYS A 12 -6.38 -3.82 13.37
CA LYS A 12 -5.65 -3.17 14.45
C LYS A 12 -6.46 -1.98 15.01
N ILE A 13 -6.42 -1.79 16.31
CA ILE A 13 -7.05 -0.72 17.07
C ILE A 13 -5.93 0.06 17.77
N TYR A 14 -5.77 1.31 17.37
CA TYR A 14 -4.88 2.25 18.03
C TYR A 14 -5.56 2.85 19.26
N PRO A 15 -4.81 3.29 20.27
CA PRO A 15 -5.41 3.90 21.46
C PRO A 15 -6.16 5.19 21.13
N GLY A 16 -7.21 5.46 21.91
CA GLY A 16 -8.16 6.54 21.62
C GLY A 16 -9.18 6.19 20.52
N HIS A 17 -9.04 5.07 19.82
CA HIS A 17 -9.94 4.68 18.74
C HIS A 17 -10.80 3.46 19.10
N GLY A 18 -12.03 3.45 18.59
CA GLY A 18 -12.94 2.32 18.68
C GLY A 18 -13.77 2.32 19.96
N MET A 19 -14.18 1.13 20.40
CA MET A 19 -15.01 0.98 21.59
C MET A 19 -14.77 -0.36 22.27
N VAL A 20 -15.00 -0.40 23.57
CA VAL A 20 -14.85 -1.61 24.39
C VAL A 20 -16.20 -1.99 24.96
N PHE A 21 -16.52 -3.28 24.90
CA PHE A 21 -17.69 -3.86 25.55
C PHE A 21 -17.21 -4.93 26.52
N VAL A 22 -17.52 -4.76 27.80
CA VAL A 22 -17.25 -5.75 28.84
C VAL A 22 -18.56 -6.48 29.09
N ARG A 23 -18.54 -7.80 28.92
CA ARG A 23 -19.69 -8.66 29.22
C ARG A 23 -19.58 -9.16 30.67
N ASN A 24 -20.72 -9.55 31.26
CA ASN A 24 -20.81 -10.01 32.65
C ASN A 24 -19.87 -11.18 32.99
N ASP A 25 -19.42 -11.98 32.00
CA ASP A 25 -18.40 -13.03 32.19
C ASP A 25 -16.96 -12.49 32.20
N CYS A 26 -16.80 -11.20 32.49
CA CYS A 26 -15.55 -10.44 32.48
C CYS A 26 -14.80 -10.49 31.13
N LYS A 27 -15.44 -10.93 30.04
CA LYS A 27 -14.80 -10.94 28.72
C LYS A 27 -14.87 -9.56 28.08
N VAL A 28 -13.68 -9.08 27.70
CA VAL A 28 -13.49 -7.77 27.07
C VAL A 28 -13.49 -7.94 25.56
N PHE A 29 -14.48 -7.34 24.90
CA PHE A 29 -14.57 -7.27 23.44
C PHE A 29 -14.18 -5.88 22.97
N ARG A 30 -13.13 -5.79 22.15
CA ARG A 30 -12.68 -4.53 21.54
C ARG A 30 -13.16 -4.45 20.10
N PHE A 31 -13.67 -3.29 19.69
CA PHE A 31 -14.20 -3.08 18.34
C PHE A 31 -13.51 -1.91 17.64
N CYS A 32 -13.13 -2.12 16.38
CA CYS A 32 -12.49 -1.11 15.54
C CYS A 32 -13.43 0.06 15.24
N ARG A 33 -14.69 -0.19 14.87
CA ARG A 33 -15.67 0.83 14.44
C ARG A 33 -17.09 0.47 14.90
N SER A 34 -18.00 1.45 14.88
CA SER A 34 -19.43 1.26 15.18
C SER A 34 -20.09 0.16 14.32
N LYS A 35 -19.68 0.00 13.05
CA LYS A 35 -20.10 -1.11 12.16
C LYS A 35 -19.89 -2.49 12.80
N CYS A 36 -18.73 -2.71 13.42
CA CYS A 36 -18.39 -3.98 14.06
C CYS A 36 -19.22 -4.20 15.33
N ARG A 37 -19.41 -3.14 16.13
CA ARG A 37 -20.25 -3.20 17.32
C ARG A 37 -21.70 -3.50 16.99
N ARG A 38 -22.28 -2.80 16.01
CA ARG A 38 -23.66 -3.03 15.56
C ARG A 38 -23.84 -4.47 15.05
N ALA A 39 -22.87 -4.99 14.30
CA ALA A 39 -22.92 -6.37 13.81
C ALA A 39 -22.81 -7.40 14.95
N PHE A 40 -21.98 -7.14 15.96
CA PHE A 40 -21.88 -7.95 17.17
C PHE A 40 -23.19 -7.93 17.98
N ASN A 41 -23.80 -6.75 18.20
CA ASN A 41 -25.08 -6.63 18.88
C ASN A 41 -26.20 -7.37 18.14
N LYS A 42 -26.16 -7.38 16.80
CA LYS A 42 -27.05 -8.19 15.93
C LYS A 42 -26.69 -9.68 15.90
N LYS A 43 -25.80 -10.14 16.78
CA LYS A 43 -25.33 -11.53 16.91
C LYS A 43 -24.86 -12.15 15.58
N LYS A 44 -24.31 -11.33 14.67
CA LYS A 44 -23.81 -11.82 13.39
C LYS A 44 -22.49 -12.57 13.60
N ASN A 45 -22.34 -13.74 12.97
CA ASN A 45 -21.11 -14.53 13.08
C ASN A 45 -20.04 -13.99 12.12
N PRO A 46 -18.86 -13.53 12.60
CA PRO A 46 -17.77 -13.05 11.75
C PRO A 46 -17.35 -14.06 10.68
N ARG A 47 -17.37 -15.36 10.98
CA ARG A 47 -16.99 -16.42 10.05
C ARG A 47 -17.91 -16.56 8.84
N LYS A 48 -19.11 -15.99 8.88
CA LYS A 48 -20.05 -15.96 7.75
C LYS A 48 -20.00 -14.64 6.96
N ILE A 49 -19.26 -13.64 7.44
CA ILE A 49 -19.26 -12.29 6.88
C ILE A 49 -18.03 -12.07 6.02
N ARG A 50 -18.26 -11.95 4.71
CA ARG A 50 -17.23 -11.99 3.65
C ARG A 50 -16.05 -11.04 3.83
N TRP A 51 -16.27 -9.84 4.39
CA TRP A 51 -15.24 -8.81 4.51
C TRP A 51 -14.35 -8.97 5.75
N THR A 52 -14.69 -9.84 6.69
CA THR A 52 -13.87 -10.04 7.91
C THR A 52 -12.68 -10.94 7.63
N LYS A 53 -11.59 -10.74 8.37
CA LYS A 53 -10.42 -11.64 8.31
C LYS A 53 -10.76 -13.07 8.77
N ALA A 54 -11.68 -13.22 9.72
CA ALA A 54 -12.15 -14.53 10.17
C ALA A 54 -12.74 -15.36 9.01
N TYR A 55 -13.63 -14.76 8.21
CA TYR A 55 -14.17 -15.40 7.01
C TYR A 55 -13.06 -15.73 5.99
N ARG A 56 -12.14 -14.80 5.77
CA ARG A 56 -11.04 -15.01 4.80
C ARG A 56 -10.17 -16.20 5.20
N LYS A 57 -9.86 -16.37 6.48
CA LYS A 57 -9.09 -17.52 7.00
C LYS A 57 -9.85 -18.83 6.87
N THR A 58 -11.15 -18.86 7.22
CA THR A 58 -11.96 -20.10 7.12
C THR A 58 -12.19 -20.55 5.68
N ASN A 59 -12.22 -19.61 4.74
CA ASN A 59 -12.46 -19.88 3.31
C ASN A 59 -11.17 -19.89 2.49
N ALA A 60 -10.01 -20.11 3.11
CA ALA A 60 -8.70 -20.21 2.45
C ALA A 60 -8.37 -19.02 1.51
N LYS A 61 -8.81 -17.81 1.85
CA LYS A 61 -8.52 -16.57 1.10
C LYS A 61 -7.26 -15.85 1.58
N GLU A 62 -6.63 -16.34 2.64
CA GLU A 62 -5.38 -15.86 3.22
C GLU A 62 -4.56 -17.06 3.66
N LEU A 63 -3.24 -16.87 3.74
CA LEU A 63 -2.34 -17.86 4.31
C LEU A 63 -2.67 -18.03 5.80
N THR A 64 -2.99 -19.26 6.22
CA THR A 64 -3.43 -19.57 7.59
C THR A 64 -2.35 -20.25 8.42
N VAL A 65 -1.59 -21.17 7.82
CA VAL A 65 -0.55 -21.96 8.47
C VAL A 65 0.80 -21.51 7.91
N ASP A 66 1.54 -20.72 8.68
CA ASP A 66 2.89 -20.28 8.33
C ASP A 66 3.74 -20.04 9.59
N PRO A 67 5.02 -20.46 9.61
CA PRO A 67 5.91 -20.24 10.75
C PRO A 67 6.11 -18.75 11.12
N SER A 68 5.96 -17.82 10.17
CA SER A 68 6.10 -16.39 10.47
C SER A 68 5.05 -15.88 11.47
N PHE A 69 3.90 -16.56 11.59
CA PHE A 69 2.85 -16.17 12.52
C PHE A 69 3.17 -16.53 13.97
N GLU A 70 4.07 -17.48 14.21
CA GLU A 70 4.45 -17.90 15.57
C GLU A 70 5.23 -16.81 16.33
N PHE A 71 5.84 -15.87 15.60
CA PHE A 71 6.55 -14.75 16.19
C PHE A 71 5.60 -13.70 16.82
N GLU A 72 4.35 -13.56 16.35
CA GLU A 72 3.32 -12.65 16.91
C GLU A 72 2.60 -13.25 18.14
N LYS A 73 3.32 -14.01 18.99
CA LYS A 73 2.74 -14.63 20.19
C LYS A 73 2.71 -13.69 21.39
N ARG A 74 1.67 -13.80 22.22
CA ARG A 74 1.61 -13.11 23.51
C ARG A 74 2.55 -13.79 24.50
N ARG A 75 3.57 -13.06 24.98
CA ARG A 75 4.46 -13.54 26.04
C ARG A 75 3.90 -13.12 27.40
N ASN A 76 3.66 -14.08 28.29
CA ASN A 76 3.18 -13.83 29.65
C ASN A 76 4.34 -13.70 30.66
N VAL A 77 5.54 -14.16 30.30
CA VAL A 77 6.74 -14.04 31.12
C VAL A 77 7.60 -12.89 30.55
N PRO A 78 7.90 -11.85 31.35
CA PRO A 78 8.81 -10.79 30.95
C PRO A 78 10.25 -11.30 30.94
N ILE A 79 11.08 -10.71 30.09
CA ILE A 79 12.52 -10.93 30.03
C ILE A 79 13.19 -9.65 30.51
N LYS A 80 14.31 -9.77 31.23
CA LYS A 80 15.11 -8.60 31.62
C LYS A 80 15.56 -7.86 30.36
N TYR A 81 15.52 -6.54 30.40
CA TYR A 81 15.98 -5.73 29.28
C TYR A 81 17.48 -5.96 29.02
N ASP A 82 17.81 -6.21 27.76
CA ASP A 82 19.17 -6.27 27.23
C ASP A 82 19.16 -5.55 25.88
N ARG A 83 20.07 -4.58 25.71
CA ARG A 83 20.15 -3.73 24.52
C ARG A 83 20.51 -4.54 23.28
N GLU A 84 21.42 -5.50 23.39
CA GLU A 84 21.84 -6.32 22.25
C GLU A 84 20.70 -7.19 21.75
N LEU A 85 20.00 -7.86 22.68
CA LEU A 85 18.83 -8.66 22.39
C LEU A 85 17.75 -7.81 21.70
N TRP A 86 17.53 -6.59 22.17
CA TRP A 86 16.52 -5.69 21.62
C TRP A 86 16.83 -5.27 20.19
N ASN A 87 18.08 -4.88 19.92
CA ASN A 87 18.53 -4.50 18.57
C ASN A 87 18.39 -5.67 17.58
N LYS A 88 18.90 -6.85 17.96
CA LYS A 88 18.76 -8.09 17.18
C LYS A 88 17.29 -8.42 16.90
N THR A 89 16.41 -8.19 17.88
CA THR A 89 14.96 -8.41 17.72
C THR A 89 14.33 -7.44 16.72
N ILE A 90 14.68 -6.15 16.76
CA ILE A 90 14.15 -5.15 15.83
C ILE A 90 14.54 -5.47 14.39
N GLU A 91 15.79 -5.86 14.15
CA GLU A 91 16.28 -6.29 12.84
C GLU A 91 15.55 -7.55 12.35
N ALA A 92 15.41 -8.55 13.22
CA ALA A 92 14.68 -9.79 12.91
C ALA A 92 13.22 -9.51 12.54
N VAL A 93 12.53 -8.60 13.24
CA VAL A 93 11.12 -8.27 12.97
C VAL A 93 10.93 -7.68 11.58
N LYS A 94 11.84 -6.81 11.11
CA LYS A 94 11.80 -6.25 9.74
C LYS A 94 11.88 -7.37 8.70
N LYS A 95 12.88 -8.25 8.83
CA LYS A 95 13.09 -9.39 7.94
C LYS A 95 11.92 -10.38 7.95
N ILE A 96 11.33 -10.64 9.11
CA ILE A 96 10.15 -11.51 9.24
C ILE A 96 8.95 -10.91 8.49
N ASN A 97 8.73 -9.60 8.57
CA ASN A 97 7.64 -8.93 7.86
C ASN A 97 7.81 -9.02 6.34
N GLU A 98 9.03 -8.85 5.82
CA GLU A 98 9.33 -9.01 4.39
C GLU A 98 9.04 -10.44 3.90
N ILE A 99 9.51 -11.44 4.66
CA ILE A 99 9.26 -12.86 4.34
C ILE A 99 7.77 -13.17 4.35
N LYS A 100 7.06 -12.69 5.39
CA LYS A 100 5.61 -12.85 5.51
C LYS A 100 4.88 -12.23 4.32
N HIS A 101 5.22 -10.98 3.98
CA HIS A 101 4.60 -10.28 2.85
C HIS A 101 4.82 -11.03 1.53
N ARG A 102 6.06 -11.48 1.27
CA ARG A 102 6.39 -12.27 0.08
C ARG A 102 5.56 -13.55 -0.02
N ARG A 103 5.43 -14.29 1.09
CA ARG A 103 4.63 -15.54 1.14
C ARG A 103 3.13 -15.28 0.97
N GLU A 104 2.61 -14.22 1.57
CA GLU A 104 1.22 -13.80 1.40
C GLU A 104 0.92 -13.42 -0.05
N CYS A 105 1.81 -12.64 -0.69
CA CYS A 105 1.70 -12.28 -2.10
C CYS A 105 1.73 -13.51 -3.01
N HIS A 106 2.68 -14.43 -2.79
CA HIS A 106 2.75 -15.68 -3.53
C HIS A 106 1.46 -16.50 -3.40
N PHE A 107 0.90 -16.63 -2.19
CA PHE A 107 -0.37 -17.33 -1.97
C PHE A 107 -1.53 -16.69 -2.73
N VAL A 108 -1.58 -15.35 -2.77
CA VAL A 108 -2.61 -14.63 -3.53
C VAL A 108 -2.42 -14.84 -5.03
N MET A 109 -1.18 -14.76 -5.53
CA MET A 109 -0.85 -14.96 -6.95
C MET A 109 -1.24 -16.36 -7.43
N GLU A 110 -0.88 -17.41 -6.68
CA GLU A 110 -1.22 -18.79 -7.05
C GLU A 110 -2.75 -18.98 -7.08
N ARG A 111 -3.47 -18.36 -6.15
CA ARG A 111 -4.93 -18.40 -6.15
C ARG A 111 -5.54 -17.69 -7.37
N THR A 112 -5.04 -16.51 -7.73
CA THR A 112 -5.54 -15.74 -8.88
C THR A 112 -5.12 -16.34 -10.22
N ARG A 113 -4.10 -17.22 -10.24
CA ARG A 113 -3.66 -17.92 -11.45
C ARG A 113 -4.78 -18.70 -12.14
N VAL A 114 -5.70 -19.27 -11.36
CA VAL A 114 -6.88 -19.99 -11.89
C VAL A 114 -7.81 -19.04 -12.65
N GLU A 115 -8.00 -17.81 -12.16
CA GLU A 115 -8.81 -16.79 -12.81
C GLU A 115 -8.13 -16.34 -14.12
N ILE A 116 -6.83 -16.04 -14.08
CA ILE A 116 -6.03 -15.67 -15.26
C ILE A 116 -6.10 -16.74 -16.35
N HIS A 117 -6.03 -18.02 -15.99
CA HIS A 117 -6.15 -19.09 -16.98
C HIS A 117 -7.53 -19.10 -17.66
N ARG A 118 -8.61 -18.86 -16.92
CA ARG A 118 -9.97 -18.76 -17.49
C ARG A 118 -10.05 -17.57 -18.44
N ASP A 119 -9.50 -16.43 -18.05
CA ASP A 119 -9.46 -15.23 -18.90
C ASP A 119 -8.69 -15.49 -20.21
N ILE A 120 -7.56 -16.21 -20.16
CA ILE A 120 -6.81 -16.61 -21.37
C ILE A 120 -7.68 -17.48 -22.29
N VAL A 121 -8.37 -18.47 -21.72
CA VAL A 121 -9.24 -19.38 -22.49
C VAL A 121 -10.41 -18.61 -23.11
N ASP A 122 -11.00 -17.68 -22.36
CA ASP A 122 -12.13 -16.86 -22.82
C ASP A 122 -11.70 -15.91 -23.94
N VAL A 123 -10.52 -15.29 -23.84
CA VAL A 123 -9.93 -14.47 -24.91
C VAL A 123 -9.64 -15.30 -26.16
N GLN A 124 -9.07 -16.50 -26.01
CA GLN A 124 -8.78 -17.39 -27.14
C GLN A 124 -10.04 -17.81 -27.89
N LYS A 125 -11.12 -18.13 -27.17
CA LYS A 125 -12.40 -18.54 -27.79
C LYS A 125 -13.11 -17.38 -28.45
N ASN A 126 -13.09 -16.20 -27.82
CA ASN A 126 -13.85 -15.03 -28.24
C ASN A 126 -13.02 -14.01 -29.02
N ILE A 127 -11.85 -14.40 -29.54
CA ILE A 127 -10.94 -13.49 -30.25
C ILE A 127 -11.60 -12.83 -31.47
N SER A 128 -12.59 -13.50 -32.08
CA SER A 128 -13.35 -13.02 -33.21
C SER A 128 -14.30 -11.85 -32.88
N LEU A 129 -14.71 -11.70 -31.62
CA LEU A 129 -15.59 -10.61 -31.18
C LEU A 129 -14.84 -9.29 -31.02
N ILE A 130 -13.51 -9.34 -30.98
CA ILE A 130 -12.63 -8.19 -30.79
C ILE A 130 -11.99 -7.86 -32.13
N ARG A 131 -12.10 -6.61 -32.59
CA ARG A 131 -11.31 -6.12 -33.73
C ARG A 131 -9.84 -6.22 -33.34
N SER A 132 -9.02 -6.91 -34.15
CA SER A 132 -7.60 -7.12 -33.86
C SER A 132 -6.95 -5.80 -33.39
N PRO A 133 -6.35 -5.74 -32.19
CA PRO A 133 -5.69 -4.54 -31.68
C PRO A 133 -4.58 -4.01 -32.60
N ALA A 134 -4.08 -4.82 -33.53
CA ALA A 134 -3.10 -4.44 -34.54
C ALA A 134 -3.68 -3.63 -35.71
N ILE A 135 -5.01 -3.60 -35.89
CA ILE A 135 -5.66 -2.83 -36.96
C ILE A 135 -5.62 -1.34 -36.57
N GLY A 136 -4.84 -0.56 -37.32
CA GLY A 136 -4.63 0.88 -37.07
C GLY A 136 -3.40 1.21 -36.21
N LEU A 137 -2.65 0.22 -35.73
CA LEU A 137 -1.43 0.46 -34.94
C LEU A 137 -0.30 1.06 -35.81
N LYS A 138 -0.23 0.66 -37.08
CA LYS A 138 0.66 1.25 -38.09
C LYS A 138 0.28 2.69 -38.41
N GLU A 139 -1.02 2.98 -38.50
CA GLU A 139 -1.53 4.34 -38.75
C GLU A 139 -1.33 5.25 -37.53
N ARG A 140 -1.46 4.73 -36.31
CA ARG A 140 -1.17 5.46 -35.08
C ARG A 140 0.32 5.75 -34.92
N ARG A 141 1.19 4.76 -35.15
CA ARG A 141 2.65 4.99 -35.15
C ARG A 141 3.06 5.99 -36.22
N ALA A 142 2.52 5.88 -37.44
CA ALA A 142 2.80 6.86 -38.49
C ALA A 142 2.31 8.27 -38.13
N LYS A 143 1.22 8.40 -37.38
CA LYS A 143 0.75 9.70 -36.84
C LYS A 143 1.62 10.23 -35.71
N GLU A 144 2.07 9.36 -34.81
CA GLU A 144 2.99 9.69 -33.71
C GLU A 144 4.36 10.11 -34.28
N GLU A 145 4.90 9.37 -35.25
CA GLU A 145 6.12 9.69 -36.01
C GLU A 145 5.97 11.01 -36.80
N ALA A 146 4.82 11.23 -37.46
CA ALA A 146 4.55 12.49 -38.15
C ALA A 146 4.44 13.68 -37.17
N GLN A 147 3.80 13.48 -36.01
CA GLN A 147 3.74 14.49 -34.95
C GLN A 147 5.12 14.80 -34.38
N GLU A 148 5.95 13.78 -34.14
CA GLU A 148 7.33 13.93 -33.67
C GLU A 148 8.18 14.68 -34.71
N SER A 149 8.03 14.35 -36.00
CA SER A 149 8.73 15.05 -37.08
C SER A 149 8.28 16.50 -37.27
N ALA A 150 6.99 16.79 -37.08
CA ALA A 150 6.47 18.16 -37.11
C ALA A 150 7.00 18.97 -35.92
N LEU A 151 7.02 18.37 -34.72
CA LEU A 151 7.56 19.02 -33.53
C LEU A 151 9.06 19.32 -33.66
N LEU A 152 9.83 18.43 -34.33
CA LEU A 152 11.23 18.67 -34.66
C LEU A 152 11.41 19.79 -35.70
N MET A 153 10.54 19.87 -36.72
CA MET A 153 10.57 20.97 -37.70
C MET A 153 10.15 22.32 -37.12
N ASP A 154 9.27 22.34 -36.12
CA ASP A 154 8.87 23.54 -35.38
C ASP A 154 10.00 24.02 -34.44
N VAL A 155 10.88 23.12 -33.98
CA VAL A 155 12.11 23.47 -33.24
C VAL A 155 13.19 23.99 -34.19
N GLU A 156 13.28 23.49 -35.43
CA GLU A 156 14.28 23.95 -36.42
C GLU A 156 13.93 25.28 -37.12
N ASN A 157 12.65 25.69 -37.14
CA ASN A 157 12.21 26.96 -37.76
C ASN A 157 11.78 28.04 -36.73
N GLY A 158 12.06 27.83 -35.45
CA GLY A 158 11.90 28.83 -34.40
C GLY A 158 13.22 29.56 -34.15
N GLU A 159 13.23 30.84 -34.48
CA GLU A 159 14.34 31.78 -34.33
C GLU A 159 14.82 31.92 -32.87
N GLU A 160 16.15 32.08 -32.73
CA GLU A 160 16.95 32.48 -31.55
C GLU A 160 17.11 31.46 -30.40
N ASP A 161 18.24 30.73 -30.43
CA ASP A 161 18.79 29.99 -29.31
C ASP A 161 19.02 30.93 -28.10
N GLU A 162 18.07 30.99 -27.16
CA GLU A 162 18.45 31.29 -25.78
C GLU A 162 19.25 30.08 -25.28
N GLU A 163 20.56 30.26 -25.13
CA GLU A 163 21.46 29.27 -24.56
C GLU A 163 21.01 28.95 -23.12
N ILE A 164 20.22 27.88 -22.96
CA ILE A 164 19.77 27.39 -21.65
C ILE A 164 21.01 26.91 -20.89
N GLN A 165 21.57 27.75 -20.03
CA GLN A 165 22.58 27.32 -19.08
C GLN A 165 21.95 26.34 -18.09
N TYR A 166 22.43 25.09 -18.09
CA TYR A 166 22.04 24.10 -17.11
C TYR A 166 22.56 24.51 -15.72
N VAL A 167 21.66 25.00 -14.87
CA VAL A 167 21.94 25.21 -13.46
C VAL A 167 21.46 23.97 -12.69
N ASP A 168 22.39 23.28 -12.02
CA ASP A 168 22.11 22.12 -11.18
C ASP A 168 21.02 22.48 -10.14
N ALA A 169 19.87 21.79 -10.19
CA ALA A 169 18.65 22.18 -9.48
C ALA A 169 18.86 22.40 -7.96
N ARG A 170 19.78 21.63 -7.36
CA ARG A 170 20.14 21.76 -5.94
C ARG A 170 20.83 23.08 -5.59
N LYS A 171 21.61 23.65 -6.52
CA LYS A 171 22.25 24.95 -6.30
C LYS A 171 21.22 26.08 -6.35
N LEU A 172 20.25 25.98 -7.25
CA LEU A 172 19.18 26.97 -7.40
C LEU A 172 18.26 26.99 -6.18
N GLU A 173 17.84 25.81 -5.70
CA GLU A 173 17.05 25.69 -4.46
C GLU A 173 17.78 26.31 -3.27
N LYS A 174 19.08 26.03 -3.14
CA LYS A 174 19.89 26.57 -2.04
C LYS A 174 20.04 28.09 -2.12
N GLN A 175 20.19 28.65 -3.31
CA GLN A 175 20.25 30.10 -3.50
C GLN A 175 18.92 30.78 -3.19
N LEU A 176 17.79 30.15 -3.55
CA LEU A 176 16.45 30.66 -3.23
C LEU A 176 16.16 30.61 -1.72
N GLU A 177 16.61 29.56 -1.04
CA GLU A 177 16.54 29.48 0.43
C GLU A 177 17.42 30.56 1.10
N GLU A 178 18.64 30.75 0.60
CA GLU A 178 19.55 31.78 1.12
C GLU A 178 19.04 33.21 0.84
N SER A 179 18.39 33.47 -0.31
CA SER A 179 17.81 34.78 -0.61
C SER A 179 16.54 35.06 0.19
N ALA A 180 15.66 34.06 0.36
CA ALA A 180 14.46 34.21 1.17
C ALA A 180 14.79 34.49 2.65
N ALA A 181 15.86 33.86 3.17
CA ALA A 181 16.33 34.14 4.53
C ALA A 181 16.82 35.59 4.70
N LEU A 182 17.43 36.18 3.67
CA LEU A 182 17.88 37.58 3.70
C LEU A 182 16.72 38.58 3.59
N GLU A 183 15.66 38.25 2.85
CA GLU A 183 14.44 39.07 2.81
C GLU A 183 13.70 39.05 4.15
N ASP A 184 13.61 37.89 4.79
CA ASP A 184 13.05 37.76 6.15
C ASP A 184 13.88 38.54 7.18
N ASP A 185 15.21 38.52 7.07
CA ASP A 185 16.11 39.30 7.93
C ASP A 185 16.00 40.82 7.67
N GLU A 186 15.81 41.26 6.42
CA GLU A 186 15.54 42.67 6.09
C GLU A 186 14.18 43.15 6.58
N GLU A 187 13.12 42.33 6.48
CA GLU A 187 11.80 42.65 7.05
C GLU A 187 11.86 42.76 8.57
N MET A 188 12.63 41.88 9.23
CA MET A 188 12.87 41.92 10.68
C MET A 188 13.68 43.15 11.13
N LEU A 189 14.53 43.72 10.26
CA LEU A 189 15.26 44.97 10.52
C LEU A 189 14.46 46.24 10.19
N ARG A 190 13.38 46.12 9.40
CA ARG A 190 12.48 47.24 9.07
C ARG A 190 11.27 47.37 10.01
N ALA A 191 11.04 46.38 10.88
CA ALA A 191 10.03 46.39 11.95
C ALA A 191 10.61 46.90 13.28
#